data_AF-A0A8H6LW35-F1
#
_entry.id   AF-A0A8H6LW35-F1
#
_cell.length_a   1.000
_cell.length_b   1.000
_cell.length_c   1.000
_cell.angle_alpha   90.00
_cell.angle_beta   90.00
_cell.angle_gamma   90.00
#
_symmetry.space_group_name_H-M   'P 1'
#
loop_
_entity.id
_entity.type
_entity.pdbx_description
1 polymer ?
#
loop_
_entity_poly.entity_id
_entity_poly.type
_entity_poly.pdbx_seq_one_letter_code
_entity_poly.pdbx_strand_id
1 'polypeptide(L)'
;MQPRLPIEIILLIPSFLSGDKDKQALRKLCLTSSLFLHPSRTLLYNHLVLSFGPRYTESPLPGTRLLQLLQLSPGLSKYVKKLTISTIPGGQRWLGVDVTLPDALTRIGPNQITSFSLERISLDEWSSLRGATKSSIIDTCFSASLVDLTLCRAPFDLLKHCGPQLKRFEARGVELARNNNIEPPNSPPITLDSLCLNGYPFHKYIAHLLDPSSKIQLHALTKLEITSTSPADNTAASRILSHCRNTLETFIVQPYAIY
;
A
#
# COMPACT_ATOMS: atom_id res chain seq x y z
N MET A 1 -2.37 -19.13 -43.84
CA MET A 1 -1.63 -18.24 -42.91
C MET A 1 -2.65 -17.46 -42.09
N GLN A 2 -2.68 -17.60 -40.77
CA GLN A 2 -3.52 -16.74 -39.94
C GLN A 2 -2.83 -15.38 -39.78
N PRO A 3 -3.55 -14.25 -39.97
CA PRO A 3 -2.98 -12.94 -39.71
C PRO A 3 -2.58 -12.85 -38.23
N ARG A 4 -1.30 -12.56 -37.99
CA ARG A 4 -0.78 -12.33 -36.63
C ARG A 4 -0.85 -10.85 -36.33
N LEU A 5 -1.54 -10.50 -35.25
CA LEU A 5 -1.51 -9.14 -34.71
C LEU A 5 -0.10 -8.84 -34.17
N PRO A 6 0.41 -7.62 -34.34
CA PRO A 6 1.65 -7.18 -33.68
C PRO A 6 1.52 -7.25 -32.15
N ILE A 7 2.62 -7.56 -31.46
CA ILE A 7 2.62 -7.74 -30.00
C ILE A 7 2.22 -6.46 -29.26
N GLU A 8 2.55 -5.30 -29.81
CA GLU A 8 2.21 -3.98 -29.29
C GLU A 8 0.68 -3.82 -29.23
N ILE A 9 -0.03 -4.24 -30.27
CA ILE A 9 -1.49 -4.20 -30.31
C ILE A 9 -2.10 -5.17 -29.30
N ILE A 10 -1.50 -6.35 -29.15
CA ILE A 10 -1.93 -7.36 -28.18
C ILE A 10 -1.81 -6.83 -26.73
N LEU A 11 -0.79 -6.05 -26.43
CA LEU A 11 -0.58 -5.43 -25.11
C LEU A 11 -1.44 -4.18 -24.91
N LEU A 12 -1.67 -3.41 -25.97
CA LEU A 12 -2.40 -2.15 -25.93
C LEU A 12 -3.90 -2.35 -25.65
N ILE A 13 -4.55 -3.33 -26.29
CA ILE A 13 -5.99 -3.58 -26.13
C ILE A 13 -6.38 -3.82 -24.65
N PRO A 14 -5.74 -4.74 -23.90
CA PRO A 14 -6.01 -4.93 -22.48
C PRO A 14 -5.72 -3.67 -21.65
N SER A 15 -4.69 -2.89 -22.01
CA SER A 15 -4.33 -1.67 -21.26
C SER A 15 -5.43 -0.60 -21.32
N PHE A 16 -6.17 -0.50 -22.43
CA PHE A 16 -7.34 0.37 -22.52
C PHE A 16 -8.52 -0.11 -21.66
N LEU A 17 -8.52 -1.38 -21.25
CA LEU A 17 -9.53 -2.02 -20.41
C LEU A 17 -9.07 -2.17 -18.95
N SER A 18 -8.05 -1.43 -18.51
CA SER A 18 -7.51 -1.57 -17.15
C SER A 18 -8.36 -0.92 -16.05
N GLY A 19 -9.46 -0.26 -16.41
CA GLY A 19 -10.38 0.38 -15.46
C GLY A 19 -11.17 -0.64 -14.63
N ASP A 20 -11.62 -0.24 -13.44
CA ASP A 20 -12.42 -1.12 -12.56
C ASP A 20 -13.72 -1.61 -13.22
N LYS A 21 -14.32 -0.76 -14.06
CA LYS A 21 -15.54 -1.08 -14.82
C LYS A 21 -15.31 -2.12 -15.92
N ASP A 22 -14.06 -2.28 -16.36
CA ASP A 22 -13.70 -3.08 -17.54
C ASP A 22 -13.15 -4.47 -17.18
N LYS A 23 -13.08 -4.82 -15.89
CA LYS A 23 -12.64 -6.15 -15.42
C LYS A 23 -13.45 -7.29 -16.03
N GLN A 24 -14.74 -7.09 -16.32
CA GLN A 24 -15.55 -8.11 -17.00
C GLN A 24 -15.12 -8.29 -18.47
N ALA A 25 -14.79 -7.19 -19.17
CA ALA A 25 -14.30 -7.25 -20.54
C ALA A 25 -12.94 -7.96 -20.61
N LEU A 26 -12.01 -7.66 -19.69
CA LEU A 26 -10.73 -8.36 -19.56
C LEU A 26 -10.91 -9.88 -19.33
N ARG A 27 -11.87 -10.29 -18.49
CA ARG A 27 -12.18 -11.71 -18.26
C ARG A 27 -12.70 -12.39 -19.52
N LYS A 28 -13.61 -11.73 -20.25
CA LYS A 28 -14.10 -12.25 -21.53
C LYS A 28 -12.94 -12.38 -22.53
N LEU A 29 -12.07 -11.37 -22.61
CA LEU A 29 -10.92 -11.36 -23.50
C LEU A 29 -9.98 -12.55 -23.23
N CYS A 30 -9.66 -12.83 -21.96
CA CYS A 30 -8.91 -14.02 -21.52
C CYS A 30 -9.51 -15.34 -22.02
N LEU A 31 -10.84 -15.45 -22.03
CA LEU A 31 -11.55 -16.69 -22.40
C LEU A 31 -11.67 -16.85 -23.93
N THR A 32 -11.71 -15.73 -24.66
CA THR A 32 -11.88 -15.75 -26.12
C THR A 32 -10.59 -16.03 -26.89
N SER A 33 -9.41 -15.69 -26.36
CA SER A 33 -8.15 -15.84 -27.08
C SER A 33 -6.95 -15.99 -26.16
N SER A 34 -6.12 -17.01 -26.44
CA SER A 34 -4.89 -17.28 -25.72
C SER A 34 -3.85 -16.17 -25.86
N LEU A 35 -3.89 -15.38 -26.94
CA LEU A 35 -3.00 -14.24 -27.16
C LEU A 35 -3.16 -13.17 -26.08
N PHE A 36 -4.40 -12.95 -25.63
CA PHE A 36 -4.70 -11.94 -24.62
C PHE A 36 -4.70 -12.50 -23.20
N LEU A 37 -4.54 -13.82 -23.03
CA LEU A 37 -4.63 -14.47 -21.73
C LEU A 37 -3.61 -13.90 -20.75
N HIS A 38 -2.32 -13.85 -21.12
CA HIS A 38 -1.27 -13.39 -20.22
C HIS A 38 -1.32 -11.88 -19.92
N PRO A 39 -1.47 -10.99 -20.92
CA PRO A 39 -1.62 -9.55 -20.66
C PRO A 39 -2.86 -9.23 -19.81
N SER A 40 -3.99 -9.87 -20.10
CA SER A 40 -5.24 -9.61 -19.37
C SER A 40 -5.19 -10.16 -17.94
N ARG A 41 -4.57 -11.33 -17.72
CA ARG A 41 -4.30 -11.84 -16.35
C ARG A 41 -3.40 -10.92 -15.55
N THR A 42 -2.37 -10.36 -16.20
CA THR A 42 -1.47 -9.40 -15.56
C THR A 42 -2.26 -8.22 -15.03
N LEU A 43 -3.19 -7.67 -15.80
CA LEU A 43 -4.04 -6.56 -15.35
C LEU A 43 -5.08 -6.98 -14.31
N LEU A 44 -5.76 -8.11 -14.52
CA LEU A 44 -6.82 -8.61 -13.63
C LEU A 44 -6.32 -8.93 -12.22
N TYR A 45 -5.10 -9.47 -12.12
CA TYR A 45 -4.52 -9.92 -10.86
C TYR A 45 -3.40 -9.01 -10.37
N ASN A 46 -3.17 -7.86 -11.02
CA ASN A 46 -2.14 -6.88 -10.64
C ASN A 46 -2.33 -6.38 -9.21
N HIS A 47 -3.59 -6.15 -8.82
CA HIS A 47 -3.97 -5.54 -7.55
C HIS A 47 -4.89 -6.46 -6.77
N LEU A 48 -4.40 -6.93 -5.63
CA LEU A 48 -5.14 -7.72 -4.68
C LEU A 48 -5.65 -6.83 -3.55
N VAL A 49 -6.95 -6.90 -3.26
CA VAL A 49 -7.58 -6.19 -2.14
C VAL A 49 -8.13 -7.22 -1.16
N LEU A 50 -7.60 -7.21 0.06
CA LEU A 50 -8.03 -8.04 1.17
C LEU A 50 -8.87 -7.18 2.12
N SER A 51 -10.17 -7.43 2.11
CA SER A 51 -11.14 -6.76 2.96
C SER A 51 -12.26 -7.72 3.32
N PHE A 52 -12.80 -7.62 4.53
CA PHE A 52 -13.93 -8.41 4.96
C PHE A 52 -15.15 -7.51 5.19
N GLY A 53 -16.17 -7.69 4.34
CA GLY A 53 -17.42 -6.93 4.41
C GLY A 53 -18.33 -7.37 5.56
N PRO A 54 -19.21 -6.49 6.07
CA PRO A 54 -20.15 -6.83 7.15
C PRO A 54 -21.17 -7.91 6.76
N ARG A 55 -21.35 -8.15 5.45
CA ARG A 55 -22.35 -9.09 4.92
C ARG A 55 -21.86 -10.54 4.80
N TYR A 56 -20.64 -10.85 5.24
CA TYR A 56 -19.97 -12.11 4.91
C TYR A 56 -19.73 -13.02 6.11
N THR A 57 -20.67 -13.10 7.05
CA THR A 57 -20.51 -13.93 8.27
C THR A 57 -20.22 -15.41 7.99
N GLU A 58 -20.60 -15.93 6.82
CA GLU A 58 -20.40 -17.32 6.42
C GLU A 58 -19.24 -17.52 5.43
N SER A 59 -18.62 -16.45 4.93
CA SER A 59 -17.54 -16.59 3.95
C SER A 59 -16.21 -16.89 4.66
N PRO A 60 -15.33 -17.70 4.05
CA PRO A 60 -13.96 -17.85 4.54
C PRO A 60 -13.28 -16.50 4.70
N LEU A 61 -12.42 -16.39 5.72
CA LEU A 61 -11.65 -15.18 5.97
C LEU A 61 -10.75 -14.87 4.75
N PRO A 62 -10.41 -13.59 4.50
CA PRO A 62 -9.70 -13.18 3.28
C PRO A 62 -8.37 -13.91 3.05
N GLY A 63 -7.58 -14.13 4.10
CA GLY A 63 -6.34 -14.90 4.07
C GLY A 63 -6.57 -16.38 3.76
N THR A 64 -7.59 -17.01 4.34
CA THR A 64 -7.93 -18.41 4.05
C THR A 64 -8.34 -18.57 2.58
N ARG A 65 -9.20 -17.68 2.10
CA ARG A 65 -9.64 -17.67 0.70
C ARG A 65 -8.46 -17.46 -0.26
N LEU A 66 -7.57 -16.52 0.07
CA LEU A 66 -6.38 -16.24 -0.72
C LEU A 66 -5.43 -17.44 -0.75
N LEU A 67 -5.18 -18.06 0.40
CA LEU A 67 -4.31 -19.23 0.51
C LEU A 67 -4.82 -20.39 -0.35
N GLN A 68 -6.11 -20.70 -0.27
CA GLN A 68 -6.75 -21.72 -1.09
C GLN A 68 -6.63 -21.40 -2.59
N LEU A 69 -6.85 -20.13 -2.98
CA LEU A 69 -6.69 -19.70 -4.37
C LEU A 69 -5.26 -19.89 -4.87
N LEU A 70 -4.26 -19.53 -4.07
CA LEU A 70 -2.84 -19.69 -4.41
C LEU A 70 -2.41 -21.16 -4.43
N GLN A 71 -3.05 -22.03 -3.66
CA GLN A 71 -2.82 -23.48 -3.73
C GLN A 71 -3.39 -24.06 -5.03
N LEU A 72 -4.60 -23.66 -5.41
CA LEU A 72 -5.24 -24.11 -6.66
C LEU A 72 -4.57 -23.53 -7.91
N SER A 73 -3.97 -22.35 -7.80
CA SER A 73 -3.33 -21.67 -8.93
C SER A 73 -2.06 -20.93 -8.49
N PRO A 74 -0.96 -21.64 -8.24
CA PRO A 74 0.29 -21.05 -7.74
C PRO A 74 0.88 -19.97 -8.64
N GLY A 75 0.62 -20.05 -9.95
CA GLY A 75 1.08 -19.03 -10.90
C GLY A 75 0.43 -17.66 -10.71
N LEU A 76 -0.66 -17.54 -9.94
CA LEU A 76 -1.33 -16.27 -9.70
C LEU A 76 -0.49 -15.30 -8.87
N SER A 77 0.34 -15.80 -7.96
CA SER A 77 1.17 -14.94 -7.11
C SER A 77 2.01 -14.01 -7.97
N LYS A 78 2.65 -14.51 -9.02
CA LYS A 78 3.55 -13.75 -9.91
C LYS A 78 2.96 -12.46 -10.50
N TYR A 79 1.63 -12.38 -10.61
CA TYR A 79 0.94 -11.21 -11.17
C TYR A 79 0.65 -10.12 -10.13
N VAL A 80 0.65 -10.45 -8.83
CA VAL A 80 0.27 -9.50 -7.78
C VAL A 80 1.42 -8.52 -7.53
N LYS A 81 1.26 -7.26 -7.97
CA LYS A 81 2.21 -6.17 -7.73
C LYS A 81 1.70 -5.16 -6.70
N LYS A 82 0.38 -5.06 -6.54
CA LYS A 82 -0.26 -4.15 -5.59
C LYS A 82 -1.06 -4.95 -4.58
N LEU A 83 -0.92 -4.62 -3.29
CA LEU A 83 -1.66 -5.25 -2.22
C LEU A 83 -2.32 -4.17 -1.34
N THR A 84 -3.61 -4.30 -1.10
CA THR A 84 -4.34 -3.49 -0.13
C THR A 84 -4.90 -4.40 0.95
N ILE A 85 -4.59 -4.14 2.22
CA ILE A 85 -5.24 -4.76 3.37
C ILE A 85 -6.09 -3.70 4.04
N SER A 86 -7.39 -3.95 4.15
CA SER A 86 -8.35 -3.01 4.72
C SER A 86 -9.28 -3.68 5.72
N THR A 87 -9.52 -2.99 6.84
CA THR A 87 -10.59 -3.33 7.78
C THR A 87 -11.74 -2.34 7.65
N ILE A 88 -12.95 -2.77 8.02
CA ILE A 88 -14.12 -1.90 8.00
C ILE A 88 -14.39 -1.43 9.43
N PRO A 89 -14.54 -0.12 9.68
CA PRO A 89 -14.89 0.39 11.00
C PRO A 89 -16.16 -0.26 11.52
N GLY A 90 -16.12 -0.77 12.76
CA GLY A 90 -17.25 -1.49 13.37
C GLY A 90 -17.50 -2.89 12.82
N GLY A 91 -16.71 -3.37 11.85
CA GLY A 91 -16.75 -4.74 11.36
C GLY A 91 -16.05 -5.72 12.29
N GLN A 92 -16.17 -7.02 11.99
CA GLN A 92 -15.37 -8.05 12.64
C GLN A 92 -13.88 -7.77 12.39
N ARG A 93 -13.06 -7.85 13.45
CA ARG A 93 -11.59 -7.71 13.43
C ARG A 93 -10.92 -8.92 12.76
N TRP A 94 -11.25 -9.14 11.48
CA TRP A 94 -10.88 -10.34 10.73
C TRP A 94 -9.36 -10.53 10.70
N LEU A 95 -8.60 -9.42 10.67
CA LEU A 95 -7.15 -9.44 10.58
C LEU A 95 -6.49 -10.09 11.82
N GLY A 96 -7.09 -9.93 13.01
CA GLY A 96 -6.61 -10.57 14.24
C GLY A 96 -7.02 -12.05 14.37
N VAL A 97 -8.04 -12.47 13.62
CA VAL A 97 -8.61 -13.82 13.66
C VAL A 97 -8.03 -14.71 12.55
N ASP A 98 -7.69 -14.15 11.39
CA ASP A 98 -7.21 -14.89 10.23
C ASP A 98 -5.78 -15.40 10.42
N VAL A 99 -5.68 -16.66 10.85
CA VAL A 99 -4.41 -17.34 11.13
C VAL A 99 -3.64 -17.72 9.87
N THR A 100 -4.29 -17.71 8.72
CA THR A 100 -3.75 -18.20 7.44
C THR A 100 -3.20 -17.08 6.55
N LEU A 101 -3.49 -15.83 6.89
CA LEU A 101 -2.99 -14.66 6.16
C LEU A 101 -1.45 -14.63 6.04
N PRO A 102 -0.65 -14.91 7.10
CA PRO A 102 0.81 -14.90 6.98
C PRO A 102 1.33 -15.86 5.90
N ASP A 103 0.78 -17.08 5.85
CA ASP A 103 1.16 -18.09 4.85
C ASP A 103 0.74 -17.65 3.43
N ALA A 104 -0.42 -17.02 3.30
CA ALA A 104 -0.91 -16.49 2.04
C ALA A 104 0.01 -15.37 1.52
N LEU A 105 0.43 -14.44 2.39
CA LEU A 105 1.36 -13.36 2.04
C LEU A 105 2.75 -13.90 1.70
N THR A 106 3.22 -14.92 2.42
CA THR A 106 4.49 -15.61 2.12
C THR A 106 4.48 -16.24 0.73
N ARG A 107 3.35 -16.83 0.30
CA ARG A 107 3.19 -17.41 -1.04
C ARG A 107 3.09 -16.39 -2.16
N ILE A 108 2.58 -15.19 -1.87
CA ILE A 108 2.69 -14.05 -2.79
C ILE A 108 4.18 -13.71 -2.95
N GLY A 109 4.90 -13.65 -1.83
CA GLY A 109 6.32 -13.33 -1.81
C GLY A 109 6.49 -11.80 -1.67
N PRO A 110 7.03 -11.28 -0.56
CA PRO A 110 7.06 -9.83 -0.33
C PRO A 110 7.82 -9.07 -1.42
N ASN A 111 8.88 -9.66 -1.98
CA ASN A 111 9.78 -9.08 -2.98
C ASN A 111 9.19 -8.86 -4.39
N GLN A 112 7.90 -9.08 -4.58
CA GLN A 112 7.23 -8.73 -5.84
C GLN A 112 6.22 -7.59 -5.70
N ILE A 113 5.87 -7.22 -4.46
CA ILE A 113 4.89 -6.17 -4.17
C ILE A 113 5.59 -4.83 -4.34
N THR A 114 5.15 -4.05 -5.32
CA THR A 114 5.67 -2.71 -5.59
C THR A 114 4.82 -1.62 -4.94
N SER A 115 3.57 -1.92 -4.60
CA SER A 115 2.66 -1.00 -3.92
C SER A 115 1.88 -1.69 -2.81
N PHE A 116 1.95 -1.13 -1.61
CA PHE A 116 1.25 -1.65 -0.44
C PHE A 116 0.37 -0.56 0.19
N SER A 117 -0.88 -0.90 0.48
CA SER A 117 -1.80 -0.03 1.22
C SER A 117 -2.32 -0.75 2.46
N LEU A 118 -2.21 -0.10 3.62
CA LEU A 118 -2.77 -0.56 4.88
C LEU A 118 -3.82 0.44 5.35
N GLU A 119 -5.06 -0.02 5.42
CA GLU A 119 -6.21 0.88 5.60
C GLU A 119 -7.09 0.49 6.78
N ARG A 120 -7.42 1.50 7.60
CA ARG A 120 -8.44 1.51 8.66
C ARG A 120 -8.16 0.61 9.85
N ILE A 121 -6.90 0.28 10.09
CA ILE A 121 -6.46 -0.52 11.24
C ILE A 121 -6.01 0.42 12.36
N SER A 122 -6.84 0.57 13.39
CA SER A 122 -6.52 1.42 14.55
C SER A 122 -5.28 0.91 15.30
N LEU A 123 -4.64 1.76 16.12
CA LEU A 123 -3.52 1.33 16.96
C LEU A 123 -3.88 0.18 17.91
N ASP A 124 -5.09 0.15 18.45
CA ASP A 124 -5.55 -0.93 19.32
C ASP A 124 -5.68 -2.24 18.54
N GLU A 125 -6.26 -2.19 17.34
CA GLU A 125 -6.35 -3.36 16.47
C GLU A 125 -4.96 -3.84 16.08
N TRP A 126 -4.10 -2.94 15.62
CA TRP A 126 -2.70 -3.24 15.31
C TRP A 126 -2.00 -3.90 16.49
N SER A 127 -2.09 -3.32 17.68
CA SER A 127 -1.47 -3.84 18.90
C SER A 127 -1.97 -5.23 19.25
N SER A 128 -3.24 -5.52 18.99
CA SER A 128 -3.86 -6.84 19.22
C SER A 128 -3.55 -7.90 18.16
N LEU A 129 -2.95 -7.52 17.01
CA LEU A 129 -2.61 -8.48 15.97
C LEU A 129 -1.58 -9.50 16.46
N ARG A 130 -1.75 -10.74 16.00
CA ARG A 130 -0.81 -11.84 16.25
C ARG A 130 0.57 -11.51 15.68
N GLY A 131 1.62 -12.00 16.33
CA GLY A 131 3.01 -11.78 15.92
C GLY A 131 3.26 -12.12 14.45
N ALA A 132 2.82 -13.31 14.00
CA ALA A 132 2.99 -13.74 12.61
C ALA A 132 2.31 -12.80 11.59
N THR A 133 1.13 -12.26 11.92
CA THR A 133 0.42 -11.31 11.06
C THR A 133 1.15 -9.97 11.02
N LYS A 134 1.61 -9.45 12.16
CA LYS A 134 2.45 -8.24 12.21
C LYS A 134 3.72 -8.41 11.40
N SER A 135 4.45 -9.51 11.62
CA SER A 135 5.69 -9.83 10.91
C SER A 135 5.47 -9.87 9.40
N SER A 136 4.47 -10.59 8.91
CA SER A 136 4.21 -10.65 7.46
C SER A 136 3.82 -9.30 6.82
N ILE A 137 3.13 -8.42 7.56
CA ILE A 137 2.86 -7.04 7.11
C ILE A 137 4.16 -6.22 7.10
N ILE A 138 4.97 -6.33 8.16
CA ILE A 138 6.27 -5.65 8.26
C ILE A 138 7.23 -6.14 7.17
N ASP A 139 7.29 -7.43 6.88
CA ASP A 139 8.09 -8.01 5.81
C ASP A 139 7.65 -7.49 4.44
N THR A 140 6.35 -7.24 4.27
CA THR A 140 5.82 -6.60 3.07
C THR A 140 6.28 -5.15 2.96
N CYS A 141 6.28 -4.39 4.06
CA CYS A 141 6.84 -3.03 4.11
C CYS A 141 8.35 -3.00 3.83
N PHE A 142 9.09 -3.99 4.34
CA PHE A 142 10.54 -4.09 4.19
C PHE A 142 10.99 -4.63 2.82
N SER A 143 10.04 -5.03 1.98
CA SER A 143 10.32 -5.59 0.66
C SER A 143 11.25 -4.72 -0.19
N ALA A 144 12.24 -5.36 -0.82
CA ALA A 144 13.15 -4.70 -1.73
C ALA A 144 12.48 -4.25 -3.04
N SER A 145 11.23 -4.64 -3.31
CA SER A 145 10.49 -4.17 -4.48
C SER A 145 9.51 -3.03 -4.16
N LEU A 146 9.30 -2.71 -2.88
CA LEU A 146 8.26 -1.76 -2.48
C LEU A 146 8.68 -0.32 -2.84
N VAL A 147 7.91 0.30 -3.74
CA VAL A 147 8.11 1.67 -4.23
C VAL A 147 7.05 2.62 -3.65
N ASP A 148 5.84 2.11 -3.44
CA ASP A 148 4.67 2.85 -2.96
C ASP A 148 4.14 2.31 -1.64
N LEU A 149 3.99 3.18 -0.65
CA LEU A 149 3.30 2.86 0.60
C LEU A 149 2.17 3.87 0.86
N THR A 150 0.99 3.34 1.13
CA THR A 150 -0.16 4.12 1.61
C THR A 150 -0.58 3.62 2.99
N LEU A 151 -0.64 4.51 3.97
CA LEU A 151 -1.16 4.24 5.32
C LEU A 151 -2.38 5.12 5.55
N CYS A 152 -3.56 4.52 5.66
CA CYS A 152 -4.80 5.24 5.89
C CYS A 152 -5.39 4.79 7.22
N ARG A 153 -5.46 5.66 8.24
CA ARG A 153 -5.90 5.28 9.61
C ARG A 153 -5.19 4.00 10.06
N ALA A 154 -3.88 4.03 9.95
CA ALA A 154 -2.97 2.92 10.23
C ALA A 154 -1.77 3.45 11.04
N PRO A 155 -1.01 2.56 11.72
CA PRO A 155 0.15 2.96 12.50
C PRO A 155 1.22 3.61 11.64
N PHE A 156 1.57 4.86 11.93
CA PHE A 156 2.55 5.62 11.16
C PHE A 156 3.97 5.04 11.24
N ASP A 157 4.31 4.42 12.38
CA ASP A 157 5.64 3.87 12.64
C ASP A 157 6.05 2.74 11.68
N LEU A 158 5.09 2.16 10.95
CA LEU A 158 5.37 1.20 9.88
C LEU A 158 6.32 1.76 8.81
N LEU A 159 6.37 3.07 8.65
CA LEU A 159 7.31 3.73 7.76
C LEU A 159 8.77 3.44 8.13
N LYS A 160 9.10 3.29 9.43
CA LYS A 160 10.47 2.94 9.88
C LYS A 160 10.92 1.54 9.45
N HIS A 161 9.97 0.67 9.12
CA HIS A 161 10.24 -0.70 8.69
C HIS A 161 10.34 -0.83 7.18
N CYS A 162 10.29 0.27 6.44
CA CYS A 162 10.34 0.21 4.98
C CYS A 162 11.76 0.05 4.45
N GLY A 163 11.88 -0.60 3.30
CA GLY A 163 13.14 -0.75 2.58
C GLY A 163 13.59 0.54 1.85
N PRO A 164 14.86 0.63 1.43
CA PRO A 164 15.41 1.82 0.79
C PRO A 164 14.84 2.13 -0.60
N GLN A 165 14.09 1.20 -1.19
CA GLN A 165 13.44 1.38 -2.50
C GLN A 165 12.12 2.15 -2.42
N LEU A 166 11.61 2.43 -1.21
CA LEU A 166 10.39 3.21 -1.03
C LEU A 166 10.61 4.65 -1.55
N LYS A 167 9.85 5.04 -2.56
CA LYS A 167 9.92 6.37 -3.19
C LYS A 167 8.72 7.24 -2.91
N ARG A 168 7.54 6.63 -2.77
CA ARG A 168 6.27 7.35 -2.66
C ARG A 168 5.57 6.91 -1.39
N PHE A 169 5.35 7.87 -0.50
CA PHE A 169 4.66 7.64 0.75
C PHE A 169 3.42 8.52 0.87
N GLU A 170 2.30 7.91 1.24
CA GLU A 170 1.05 8.58 1.52
C GLU A 170 0.52 8.20 2.90
N ALA A 171 0.25 9.21 3.73
CA ALA A 171 -0.40 9.06 5.02
C ALA A 171 -1.78 9.74 4.99
N ARG A 172 -2.82 9.03 5.43
CA ARG A 172 -4.21 9.50 5.51
C ARG A 172 -4.78 9.28 6.91
N GLY A 173 -4.76 10.29 7.77
CA GLY A 173 -5.32 10.18 9.14
C GLY A 173 -4.70 9.05 9.97
N VAL A 174 -3.38 8.91 9.89
CA VAL A 174 -2.55 7.90 10.59
C VAL A 174 -2.50 8.12 12.10
N GLU A 175 -2.00 7.15 12.85
CA GLU A 175 -1.88 7.23 14.31
C GLU A 175 -0.43 6.91 14.73
N LEU A 176 0.14 7.66 15.69
CA LEU A 176 1.46 7.37 16.27
C LEU A 176 1.30 6.40 17.42
N ALA A 177 1.99 5.26 17.36
CA ALA A 177 1.98 4.36 18.50
C ALA A 177 2.77 5.00 19.65
N ARG A 178 2.26 4.88 20.88
CA ARG A 178 2.95 5.39 22.05
C ARG A 178 4.16 4.54 22.43
N ASN A 179 4.11 3.23 22.14
CA ASN A 179 5.15 2.24 22.43
C ASN A 179 5.06 1.08 21.43
N ASN A 180 5.76 1.18 20.31
CA ASN A 180 5.99 0.01 19.45
C ASN A 180 7.30 -0.64 19.87
N ASN A 181 7.22 -1.80 20.53
CA ASN A 181 8.39 -2.59 20.97
C ASN A 181 9.13 -3.29 19.81
N ILE A 182 8.79 -2.98 18.56
CA ILE A 182 9.44 -3.58 17.41
C ILE A 182 10.56 -2.64 16.99
N GLU A 183 11.79 -3.02 17.32
CA GLU A 183 12.94 -2.28 16.84
C GLU A 183 12.96 -2.31 15.30
N PRO A 184 13.18 -1.15 14.65
CA PRO A 184 13.30 -1.13 13.21
C PRO A 184 14.53 -1.96 12.79
N PRO A 185 14.46 -2.68 11.67
CA PRO A 185 15.63 -3.37 11.14
C PRO A 185 16.77 -2.38 10.94
N ASN A 186 18.01 -2.85 11.00
CA ASN A 186 19.16 -2.02 10.65
C ASN A 186 19.24 -1.83 9.13
N SER A 187 18.29 -1.07 8.58
CA SER A 187 18.15 -0.77 7.17
C SER A 187 18.91 0.50 6.80
N PRO A 188 19.32 0.64 5.52
CA PRO A 188 19.75 1.91 4.97
C PRO A 188 18.61 2.95 5.03
N PRO A 189 18.94 4.25 5.10
CA PRO A 189 17.94 5.30 5.06
C PRO A 189 17.03 5.26 3.83
N ILE A 190 15.78 5.64 4.02
CA ILE A 190 14.78 5.76 2.96
C ILE A 190 14.89 7.16 2.36
N THR A 191 14.92 7.25 1.03
CA THR A 191 14.91 8.52 0.29
C THR A 191 13.60 8.64 -0.47
N LEU A 192 12.74 9.56 -0.04
CA LEU A 192 11.42 9.78 -0.64
C LEU A 192 11.48 10.81 -1.77
N ASP A 193 10.84 10.47 -2.89
CA ASP A 193 10.66 11.36 -4.04
C ASP A 193 9.28 12.07 -3.95
N SER A 194 8.26 11.38 -3.43
CA SER A 194 6.91 11.93 -3.22
C SER A 194 6.40 11.67 -1.82
N LEU A 195 5.88 12.71 -1.18
CA LEU A 195 5.29 12.68 0.16
C LEU A 195 3.90 13.30 0.11
N CYS A 196 2.89 12.54 0.55
CA CYS A 196 1.51 12.99 0.64
C CYS A 196 1.01 12.84 2.08
N LEU A 197 0.70 13.95 2.74
CA LEU A 197 0.22 14.01 4.11
C LEU A 197 -1.21 14.56 4.13
N ASN A 198 -2.15 13.63 4.10
CA ASN A 198 -3.57 13.91 4.08
C ASN A 198 -4.21 13.55 5.43
N GLY A 199 -5.18 14.35 5.86
CA GLY A 199 -5.89 14.13 7.11
C GLY A 199 -5.27 14.78 8.34
N TYR A 200 -6.03 14.72 9.44
CA TYR A 200 -5.88 15.60 10.60
C TYR A 200 -5.46 14.84 11.87
N PRO A 201 -4.63 15.43 12.74
CA PRO A 201 -3.66 16.52 12.49
C PRO A 201 -2.27 16.00 12.09
N PHE A 202 -1.72 16.44 10.95
CA PHE A 202 -0.44 15.91 10.48
C PHE A 202 0.79 16.48 11.17
N HIS A 203 0.71 17.66 11.79
CA HIS A 203 1.85 18.25 12.51
C HIS A 203 2.45 17.33 13.58
N LYS A 204 1.66 16.38 14.13
CA LYS A 204 2.13 15.39 15.11
C LYS A 204 3.17 14.43 14.53
N TYR A 205 3.09 14.12 13.24
CA TYR A 205 3.99 13.17 12.56
C TYR A 205 5.27 13.83 12.04
N ILE A 206 5.30 15.17 11.91
CA ILE A 206 6.46 15.88 11.36
C ILE A 206 7.70 15.73 12.24
N ALA A 207 7.53 15.75 13.57
CA ALA A 207 8.66 15.50 14.46
C ALA A 207 9.31 14.14 14.18
N HIS A 208 8.50 13.13 13.84
CA HIS A 208 8.96 11.79 13.52
C HIS A 208 9.64 11.70 12.15
N LEU A 209 9.08 12.36 11.13
CA LEU A 209 9.68 12.42 9.79
C LEU A 209 11.02 13.15 9.76
N LEU A 210 11.19 14.15 10.63
CA LEU A 210 12.41 14.96 10.72
C LEU A 210 13.40 14.43 11.77
N ASP A 211 13.03 13.40 12.53
CA ASP A 211 13.92 12.79 13.51
C ASP A 211 15.04 12.03 12.77
N PRO A 212 16.33 12.34 13.00
CA PRO A 212 17.44 11.59 12.42
C PRO A 212 17.38 10.08 12.71
N SER A 213 16.77 9.67 13.83
CA SER A 213 16.59 8.26 14.19
C SER A 213 15.59 7.52 13.30
N SER A 214 14.70 8.25 12.60
CA SER A 214 13.73 7.66 11.69
C SER A 214 14.36 7.09 10.42
N LYS A 215 15.60 7.49 10.11
CA LYS A 215 16.30 7.17 8.87
C LYS A 215 15.53 7.57 7.60
N ILE A 216 14.64 8.56 7.69
CA ILE A 216 13.91 9.10 6.54
C ILE A 216 14.63 10.34 6.04
N GLN A 217 14.93 10.36 4.76
CA GLN A 217 15.64 11.45 4.09
C GLN A 217 14.70 12.16 3.11
N LEU A 218 14.50 13.46 3.33
CA LEU A 218 13.61 14.31 2.54
C LEU A 218 14.36 15.20 1.53
N HIS A 219 15.68 15.08 1.45
CA HIS A 219 16.52 15.97 0.62
C HIS A 219 16.38 15.72 -0.89
N ALA A 220 15.75 14.61 -1.30
CA ALA A 220 15.47 14.29 -2.70
C ALA A 220 13.98 14.43 -3.05
N LEU A 221 13.18 15.00 -2.14
CA LEU A 221 11.74 15.10 -2.30
C LEU A 221 11.42 16.10 -3.43
N THR A 222 10.75 15.62 -4.48
CA THR A 222 10.35 16.43 -5.64
C THR A 222 8.86 16.80 -5.60
N LYS A 223 8.03 15.97 -4.94
CA LYS A 223 6.61 16.24 -4.75
C LYS A 223 6.22 16.22 -3.27
N LEU A 224 5.60 17.30 -2.82
CA LEU A 224 4.97 17.42 -1.50
C LEU A 224 3.51 17.81 -1.64
N GLU A 225 2.62 16.98 -1.11
CA GLU A 225 1.19 17.24 -1.02
C GLU A 225 0.77 17.21 0.45
N ILE A 226 0.10 18.27 0.91
CA ILE A 226 -0.37 18.39 2.29
C ILE A 226 -1.81 18.89 2.34
N THR A 227 -2.59 18.33 3.27
CA THR A 227 -3.89 18.91 3.65
C THR A 227 -3.72 19.73 4.93
N SER A 228 -3.75 21.06 4.85
CA SER A 228 -3.60 21.93 6.02
C SER A 228 -4.95 22.23 6.66
N THR A 229 -5.05 22.00 7.97
CA THR A 229 -6.28 22.19 8.74
C THR A 229 -6.12 23.19 9.89
N SER A 230 -4.87 23.54 10.23
CA SER A 230 -4.55 24.31 11.43
C SER A 230 -3.27 25.15 11.23
N PRO A 231 -3.08 26.24 12.01
CA PRO A 231 -1.83 26.98 11.99
C PRO A 231 -0.60 26.13 12.32
N ALA A 232 -0.76 25.10 13.18
CA ALA A 232 0.31 24.17 13.52
C ALA A 232 0.77 23.34 12.30
N ASP A 233 -0.17 22.95 11.43
CA ASP A 233 0.13 22.24 10.18
C ASP A 233 0.93 23.13 9.21
N ASN A 234 0.62 24.43 9.12
CA ASN A 234 1.39 25.37 8.30
C ASN A 234 2.84 25.53 8.78
N THR A 235 3.04 25.62 10.09
CA THR A 235 4.38 25.64 10.69
C THR A 235 5.12 24.33 10.40
N ALA A 236 4.44 23.20 10.51
CA ALA A 236 5.02 21.89 10.26
C ALA A 236 5.38 21.69 8.77
N ALA A 237 4.54 22.17 7.85
CA ALA A 237 4.82 22.22 6.43
C ALA A 237 6.06 23.06 6.12
N SER A 238 6.18 24.24 6.72
CA SER A 238 7.35 25.11 6.56
C SER A 238 8.65 24.41 6.99
N ARG A 239 8.59 23.58 8.04
CA ARG A 239 9.73 22.75 8.47
C ARG A 239 10.09 21.66 7.47
N ILE A 240 9.13 21.03 6.79
CA ILE A 240 9.44 20.07 5.73
C ILE A 240 10.07 20.81 4.54
N LEU A 241 9.47 21.92 4.12
CA LEU A 241 9.92 22.73 2.98
C LEU A 241 11.38 23.16 3.15
N SER A 242 11.82 23.50 4.36
CA SER A 242 13.23 23.86 4.59
C SER A 242 14.21 22.72 4.31
N HIS A 243 13.79 21.46 4.41
CA HIS A 243 14.63 20.27 4.13
C HIS A 243 14.67 19.88 2.65
N CYS A 244 13.63 20.21 1.87
CA CYS A 244 13.53 19.86 0.45
C CYS A 244 13.54 21.07 -0.49
N ARG A 245 13.85 22.28 0.00
CA ARG A 245 13.76 23.56 -0.75
C ARG A 245 14.46 23.56 -2.11
N ASN A 246 15.52 22.77 -2.27
CA ASN A 246 16.33 22.75 -3.49
C ASN A 246 15.90 21.68 -4.49
N THR A 247 15.05 20.73 -4.08
CA THR A 247 14.63 19.59 -4.91
C THR A 247 13.14 19.59 -5.20
N LEU A 248 12.36 20.37 -4.45
CA LEU A 248 10.91 20.38 -4.58
C LEU A 248 10.48 21.05 -5.89
N GLU A 249 9.82 20.29 -6.74
CA GLU A 249 9.28 20.74 -8.03
C GLU A 249 7.78 21.04 -7.92
N THR A 250 7.05 20.23 -7.14
CA THR A 250 5.60 20.31 -6.98
C THR A 250 5.24 20.42 -5.51
N PHE A 251 4.57 21.52 -5.15
CA PHE A 251 3.99 21.72 -3.83
C PHE A 251 2.49 21.95 -3.94
N ILE A 252 1.71 21.05 -3.35
CA ILE A 252 0.24 21.11 -3.34
C ILE A 252 -0.21 21.29 -1.90
N VAL A 253 -0.95 22.36 -1.65
CA VAL A 253 -1.62 22.61 -0.37
C VAL A 253 -3.12 22.58 -0.60
N GLN A 254 -3.78 21.63 0.04
CA GLN A 254 -5.23 21.56 0.06
C GLN A 254 -5.73 22.16 1.38
N PRO A 255 -6.51 23.25 1.35
CA PRO A 255 -7.18 23.72 2.55
C PRO A 255 -8.22 22.68 2.97
N TYR A 256 -8.28 22.40 4.27
CA TYR A 256 -9.33 21.53 4.80
C TYR A 256 -10.69 22.21 4.66
N ALA A 257 -11.52 21.71 3.76
CA ALA A 257 -12.91 22.12 3.68
C ALA A 257 -13.69 21.41 4.81
N ILE A 258 -14.16 22.20 5.77
CA ILE A 258 -15.13 21.74 6.77
C ILE A 258 -16.46 21.58 6.01
N TYR A 259 -16.86 20.34 5.75
CA TYR A 259 -18.18 20.00 5.23
C TYR A 259 -19.07 19.47 6.36
#